data_AF-A0A370NG00-F1
#
_entry.id   AF-A0A370NG00-F1
#
_cell.length_a   1.000
_cell.length_b   1.000
_cell.length_c   1.000
_cell.angle_alpha   90.00
_cell.angle_beta   90.00
_cell.angle_gamma   90.00
#
_symmetry.space_group_name_H-M   'P 1'
#
loop_
_entity.id
_entity.type
_entity.pdbx_description
1 polymer ?
#
loop_
_entity_poly.entity_id
_entity_poly.type
_entity_poly.pdbx_seq_one_letter_code
_entity_poly.pdbx_strand_id
1 'polypeptide(L)' 'MTSASQVLKSRVETLIERELARCRAIHGPDNWREHSDWVTQHVVASAIQWMTRQAQEGKL' A
#
# COMPACT_ATOMS: atom_id res chain seq x y z
N MET A 1 -21.13 7.71 12.01
CA MET A 1 -19.86 8.46 12.07
C MET A 1 -18.74 7.50 11.68
N THR A 2 -18.09 7.73 10.55
CA THR A 2 -16.92 6.95 10.13
C THR A 2 -15.75 7.35 11.05
N SER A 3 -15.09 6.39 11.69
CA SER A 3 -14.01 6.70 12.63
C SER A 3 -12.78 7.25 11.91
N ALA A 4 -11.94 8.05 12.58
CA ALA A 4 -10.69 8.55 12.01
C ALA A 4 -9.80 7.39 11.49
N SER A 5 -9.81 6.25 12.17
CA SER A 5 -9.12 5.03 11.76
C SER A 5 -9.65 4.45 10.45
N GLN A 6 -10.96 4.50 10.20
CA GLN A 6 -11.54 4.06 8.93
C GLN A 6 -11.17 4.99 7.76
N VAL A 7 -11.11 6.30 8.00
CA VAL A 7 -10.66 7.28 7.00
C VAL A 7 -9.19 7.06 6.64
N LEU A 8 -8.34 6.84 7.65
CA LEU A 8 -6.93 6.53 7.46
C LEU A 8 -6.74 5.23 6.67
N LYS A 9 -7.45 4.16 7.07
CA LYS A 9 -7.41 2.87 6.38
C LYS A 9 -7.74 3.03 4.89
N SER A 10 -8.84 3.69 4.59
CA SER A 10 -9.25 3.94 3.20
C SER A 10 -8.20 4.74 2.42
N ARG A 11 -7.58 5.76 3.04
CA ARG A 11 -6.50 6.52 2.42
C ARG A 11 -5.29 5.65 2.09
N VAL A 12 -4.88 4.78 3.01
CA VAL A 12 -3.73 3.89 2.82
C VAL A 12 -4.03 2.83 1.76
N GLU A 13 -5.24 2.29 1.72
CA GLU A 13 -5.70 1.37 0.67
C GLU A 13 -5.58 2.02 -0.72
N THR A 14 -6.03 3.27 -0.88
CA THR A 14 -5.87 4.01 -2.14
C THR A 14 -4.40 4.23 -2.51
N LEU A 15 -3.50 4.43 -1.55
CA LEU A 15 -2.06 4.57 -1.83
C LEU A 15 -1.45 3.25 -2.28
N ILE A 16 -1.83 2.13 -1.66
CA ILE A 16 -1.41 0.79 -2.07
C ILE A 16 -1.85 0.52 -3.51
N GLU A 17 -3.13 0.77 -3.83
CA GLU A 17 -3.66 0.56 -5.18
C GLU A 17 -2.92 1.37 -6.24
N ARG A 18 -2.62 2.65 -5.94
CA ARG A 18 -1.85 3.51 -6.83
C ARG A 18 -0.44 2.98 -7.08
N GLU A 19 0.22 2.49 -6.04
CA GLU A 19 1.57 1.94 -6.20
C GLU A 19 1.56 0.62 -6.96
N LEU A 20 0.59 -0.27 -6.70
CA LEU A 20 0.44 -1.52 -7.45
C LEU A 20 0.14 -1.25 -8.93
N ALA A 21 -0.69 -0.25 -9.25
CA ALA A 21 -0.94 0.15 -10.62
C ALA A 21 0.34 0.64 -11.32
N ARG A 22 1.17 1.41 -10.60
CA ARG A 22 2.47 1.87 -11.09
C ARG A 22 3.44 0.71 -11.32
N CYS A 23 3.58 -0.19 -10.35
CA CYS A 23 4.44 -1.37 -10.47
C CYS A 23 4.00 -2.23 -11.66
N ARG A 24 2.70 -2.47 -11.83
CA ARG A 24 2.15 -3.21 -12.97
C ARG A 24 2.52 -2.57 -14.30
N ALA A 25 2.43 -1.23 -14.40
CA ALA A 25 2.81 -0.51 -15.62
C ALA A 25 4.30 -0.62 -15.94
N ILE A 26 5.16 -0.57 -14.92
CA ILE A 26 6.62 -0.67 -15.07
C ILE A 26 7.06 -2.09 -15.44
N HIS A 27 6.51 -3.09 -14.75
CA HIS A 27 6.86 -4.50 -14.99
C HIS A 27 6.34 -4.99 -16.35
N GLY A 28 5.20 -4.48 -16.82
CA GLY A 28 4.53 -5.01 -17.99
C GLY A 28 3.83 -6.35 -17.69
N PRO A 29 3.02 -6.86 -18.64
CA PRO A 29 2.05 -7.93 -18.37
C PRO A 29 2.68 -9.28 -18.00
N ASP A 30 3.75 -9.70 -18.67
CA ASP A 30 4.37 -11.01 -18.43
C ASP A 30 5.14 -11.03 -17.11
N ASN A 31 5.97 -10.02 -16.88
CA ASN A 31 6.73 -9.88 -15.65
C ASN A 31 5.81 -9.66 -14.42
N TRP A 32 4.70 -8.93 -14.60
CA TRP A 32 3.69 -8.77 -13.55
C TRP A 32 3.00 -10.09 -13.22
N ARG A 33 2.70 -10.92 -14.22
CA ARG A 33 2.09 -12.24 -14.01
C ARG A 33 2.94 -13.12 -13.09
N GLU A 34 4.27 -13.05 -13.23
CA GLU A 34 5.20 -13.85 -12.43
C GLU A 34 5.45 -13.26 -11.03
N HIS A 35 5.50 -11.94 -10.88
CA HIS A 35 5.97 -11.29 -9.65
C HIS A 35 4.90 -10.51 -8.86
N SER A 36 3.67 -10.41 -9.36
CA SER A 36 2.62 -9.58 -8.74
C SER A 36 2.37 -9.91 -7.27
N ASP A 37 2.39 -11.19 -6.89
CA ASP A 37 2.21 -11.60 -5.49
C ASP A 37 3.33 -11.09 -4.60
N TRP A 38 4.59 -11.26 -5.03
CA TRP A 38 5.76 -10.78 -4.30
C TRP A 38 5.73 -9.25 -4.17
N VAL A 39 5.44 -8.54 -5.25
CA VAL A 39 5.34 -7.06 -5.23
C VAL A 39 4.21 -6.62 -4.31
N THR A 40 3.04 -7.27 -4.37
CA THR A 40 1.88 -6.94 -3.53
C THR A 40 2.21 -7.09 -2.05
N GLN A 41 2.86 -8.18 -1.66
CA GLN A 41 3.30 -8.40 -0.28
C GLN A 41 4.25 -7.29 0.19
N HIS A 42 5.21 -6.90 -0.64
CA HIS A 42 6.19 -5.86 -0.28
C HIS A 42 5.55 -4.46 -0.15
N VAL A 43 4.62 -4.11 -1.05
CA VAL A 43 3.89 -2.84 -0.98
C VAL A 43 3.03 -2.78 0.29
N VAL A 44 2.28 -3.84 0.59
CA VAL A 44 1.45 -3.91 1.80
C VAL A 44 2.30 -3.87 3.07
N ALA A 45 3.39 -4.63 3.13
CA ALA A 45 4.31 -4.62 4.27
C ALA A 45 4.90 -3.22 4.51
N SER A 46 5.33 -2.54 3.45
CA SER A 46 5.84 -1.17 3.51
C SER A 46 4.79 -0.19 4.02
N ALA A 47 3.53 -0.32 3.57
CA ALA A 47 2.44 0.52 4.04
C ALA A 47 2.16 0.33 5.55
N ILE A 48 2.19 -0.91 6.04
CA ILE A 48 2.04 -1.22 7.47
C ILE A 48 3.19 -0.63 8.28
N GLN A 49 4.43 -0.77 7.81
CA GLN A 49 5.61 -0.19 8.47
C GLN A 49 5.50 1.34 8.52
N TRP A 50 5.09 1.98 7.43
CA TRP A 50 4.88 3.42 7.38
C TRP A 50 3.81 3.87 8.38
N MET A 51 2.64 3.20 8.42
CA MET A 51 1.59 3.53 9.39
C MET A 51 2.08 3.38 10.82
N THR A 52 2.79 2.29 11.13
CA THR A 52 3.35 2.05 12.46
C THR A 52 4.29 3.18 12.87
N ARG A 53 5.15 3.62 11.95
CA ARG A 53 6.05 4.75 12.18
C ARG A 53 5.30 6.07 12.40
N GLN A 54 4.29 6.37 11.58
CA GLN A 54 3.52 7.60 11.76
C GLN A 54 2.79 7.62 13.12
N ALA A 55 2.28 6.48 13.58
CA ALA A 55 1.66 6.37 14.90
C ALA A 55 2.68 6.58 16.04
N GLN A 56 3.87 6.00 15.94
CA GLN A 56 4.96 6.22 16.90
C GLN A 56 5.41 7.68 16.96
N GLU A 57 5.39 8.39 15.83
CA GLU A 57 5.71 9.81 15.73
C GLU A 57 4.54 10.74 16.15
N GLY A 58 3.40 10.19 16.57
CA GLY A 58 2.22 10.96 16.98
C GLY A 58 1.50 11.68 15.83
N LYS A 59 1.70 11.22 14.59
CA LYS A 59 1.14 11.80 13.36
C LYS A 59 -0.15 11.12 12.88
N LEU A 60 -0.57 10.06 13.57
CA LEU A 60 -1.83 9.34 13.37
C LEU A 60 -2.67 9.34 14.64
#